data_AF-A0A8T7CX37-F1
#
_entry.id   AF-A0A8T7CX37-F1
#
_cell.length_a   1.000
_cell.length_b   1.000
_cell.length_c   1.000
_cell.angle_alpha   90.00
_cell.angle_beta   90.00
_cell.angle_gamma   90.00
#
_symmetry.space_group_name_H-M   'P 1'
#
loop_
_entity.id
_entity.type
_entity.pdbx_description
1 polymer ?
#
loop_
_entity_poly.entity_id
_entity_poly.type
_entity_poly.pdbx_seq_one_letter_code
_entity_poly.pdbx_strand_id
1 'polypeptide(L)' 'MTENQDQKYAHYRKMAWIIYALTSIVLMAVLVLFVAQDNEERFFFGLMTPAAFYVFRPTEKYMSKLILKYTGVSKPAEQE' A
#
# COMPACT_ATOMS: atom_id res chain seq x y z
N MET A 1 -19.04 19.62 10.64
CA MET A 1 -18.38 18.51 11.39
C MET A 1 -17.84 17.42 10.46
N THR A 2 -18.44 17.21 9.28
CA THR A 2 -18.03 16.28 8.21
C THR A 2 -16.67 16.61 7.58
N GLU A 3 -16.39 17.87 7.26
CA GLU A 3 -15.15 18.28 6.58
C GLU A 3 -13.86 17.93 7.36
N ASN A 4 -13.93 17.94 8.69
CA ASN A 4 -12.81 17.54 9.55
C ASN A 4 -12.59 16.01 9.53
N GLN A 5 -13.66 15.22 9.39
CA GLN A 5 -13.53 13.77 9.22
C GLN A 5 -13.02 13.40 7.83
N ASP A 6 -13.44 14.12 6.78
CA ASP A 6 -13.00 13.88 5.41
C ASP A 6 -11.51 14.15 5.23
N GLN A 7 -11.02 15.26 5.81
CA GLN A 7 -9.59 15.58 5.84
C GLN A 7 -8.77 14.52 6.59
N LYS A 8 -9.27 14.04 7.74
CA LYS A 8 -8.62 12.97 8.51
C LYS A 8 -8.58 11.66 7.73
N TYR A 9 -9.70 11.26 7.12
CA TYR A 9 -9.75 10.05 6.31
C TYR A 9 -8.81 10.13 5.11
N ALA A 10 -8.76 11.26 4.40
CA ALA A 10 -7.83 11.49 3.29
C ALA A 10 -6.36 11.37 3.75
N HIS A 11 -6.04 11.93 4.92
CA HIS A 11 -4.71 11.81 5.52
C HIS A 11 -4.34 10.35 5.82
N TYR A 12 -5.21 9.61 6.51
CA TYR A 12 -4.95 8.20 6.84
C TYR A 12 -4.91 7.30 5.60
N ARG A 13 -5.73 7.58 4.58
CA ARG A 13 -5.66 6.90 3.29
C ARG A 13 -4.30 7.11 2.63
N LYS A 14 -3.80 8.35 2.61
CA LYS A 14 -2.47 8.66 2.07
C LYS A 14 -1.37 7.93 2.86
N MET A 15 -1.43 7.94 4.20
CA MET A 15 -0.48 7.18 5.03
C MET A 15 -0.53 5.68 4.74
N ALA A 16 -1.71 5.08 4.63
CA ALA A 16 -1.85 3.65 4.36
C ALA A 16 -1.19 3.25 3.03
N TRP A 17 -1.37 4.06 1.97
CA TRP A 17 -0.69 3.86 0.69
C TRP A 17 0.82 4.06 0.76
N ILE A 18 1.30 5.02 1.54
CA ILE A 18 2.74 5.22 1.77
C ILE A 18 3.35 3.99 2.47
N ILE A 19 2.70 3.48 3.52
CA ILE A 19 3.16 2.28 4.25
C ILE A 19 3.17 1.08 3.32
N TYR A 20 2.13 0.90 2.49
CA TYR A 20 2.09 -0.16 1.49
C TYR A 20 3.28 -0.06 0.52
N ALA A 21 3.51 1.12 -0.05
CA ALA A 21 4.63 1.35 -0.98
C ALA A 21 5.99 1.09 -0.34
N LEU A 22 6.21 1.57 0.89
CA LEU A 22 7.45 1.32 1.63
C LEU A 22 7.67 -0.18 1.90
N THR A 23 6.63 -0.89 2.33
CA THR A 23 6.70 -2.33 2.58
C THR A 23 7.05 -3.09 1.31
N SER A 24 6.47 -2.70 0.17
CA SER A 24 6.76 -3.26 -1.14
C SER A 24 8.21 -3.07 -1.57
N ILE A 25 8.77 -1.87 -1.35
CA ILE A 25 10.18 -1.57 -1.64
C ILE A 25 11.12 -2.39 -0.74
N VAL A 26 10.80 -2.49 0.56
CA VAL A 26 11.60 -3.29 1.49
C VAL A 26 11.62 -4.76 1.06
N LEU A 27 10.45 -5.32 0.71
CA LEU A 27 10.38 -6.71 0.26
C LEU A 27 11.16 -6.93 -1.04
N MET A 28 11.06 -6.01 -2.00
CA MET A 28 11.87 -6.04 -3.22
C MET A 28 13.38 -6.00 -2.90
N ALA A 29 13.81 -5.09 -2.03
CA ALA A 29 15.21 -4.99 -1.62
C ALA A 29 15.70 -6.28 -0.96
N VAL A 30 14.86 -6.92 -0.14
CA VAL A 30 15.19 -8.21 0.49
C VAL A 30 15.37 -9.30 -0.57
N LEU A 31 14.45 -9.42 -1.52
CA LEU A 31 14.54 -10.41 -2.59
C LEU A 31 15.79 -10.19 -3.46
N VAL A 32 16.09 -8.94 -3.82
CA VAL A 32 17.24 -8.62 -4.68
C VAL A 32 18.58 -8.77 -3.96
N LEU A 33 18.67 -8.40 -2.68
CA LEU A 33 19.95 -8.40 -1.94
C LEU A 33 20.28 -9.74 -1.28
N PHE A 34 19.26 -10.49 -0.80
CA PHE A 34 19.48 -11.69 0.00
C PHE A 34 19.05 -12.99 -0.70
N VAL A 35 18.10 -12.94 -1.64
CA VAL A 35 17.60 -14.14 -2.31
C VAL A 35 18.26 -14.33 -3.68
N ALA A 36 18.40 -13.26 -4.46
CA ALA A 36 18.97 -13.34 -5.80
C ALA A 36 20.47 -13.69 -5.77
N GLN A 37 20.84 -14.78 -6.43
CA GLN A 37 22.21 -15.29 -6.47
C GLN A 37 22.99 -14.76 -7.67
N ASP A 38 22.33 -14.53 -8.80
CA ASP A 38 22.93 -14.02 -10.03
C ASP A 38 22.33 -12.68 -10.50
N ASN A 39 22.88 -12.14 -11.59
CA ASN A 39 22.41 -10.85 -12.12
C ASN A 39 21.05 -10.97 -12.82
N GLU A 40 20.71 -12.14 -13.38
CA GLU A 40 19.42 -12.37 -14.04
C GLU A 40 18.29 -12.38 -13.03
N GLU A 41 18.46 -13.06 -11.89
CA GLU A 41 17.50 -13.07 -10.78
C GLU A 41 17.34 -11.69 -10.15
N ARG A 42 18.42 -10.92 -9.99
CA ARG A 42 18.33 -9.53 -9.49
C ARG A 42 17.48 -8.65 -10.40
N PHE A 43 17.66 -8.80 -11.72
CA PHE A 43 16.86 -8.10 -12.71
C PHE A 43 15.40 -8.57 -12.68
N PHE A 44 15.18 -9.88 -12.61
CA PHE A 44 13.85 -10.47 -12.53
C PHE A 44 13.10 -9.99 -11.28
N PHE A 45 13.69 -10.13 -10.09
CA PHE A 45 13.08 -9.67 -8.85
C PHE A 45 12.91 -8.15 -8.83
N GLY A 46 13.84 -7.38 -9.40
CA GLY A 46 13.73 -5.93 -9.49
C GLY A 46 12.53 -5.45 -10.31
N LEU A 47 12.14 -6.16 -11.36
CA LEU A 47 10.98 -5.79 -12.20
C LEU A 47 9.69 -6.49 -11.81
N MET A 48 9.76 -7.79 -11.52
CA MET A 48 8.59 -8.61 -11.22
C MET A 48 8.01 -8.30 -9.85
N THR A 49 8.84 -7.90 -8.88
CA THR A 49 8.33 -7.60 -7.54
C THR A 49 7.42 -6.36 -7.55
N PRO A 50 7.83 -5.20 -8.14
CA PRO A 50 6.91 -4.07 -8.33
C PRO A 50 5.67 -4.41 -9.15
N ALA A 51 5.82 -5.18 -10.23
CA ALA A 51 4.70 -5.61 -11.06
C ALA A 51 3.69 -6.46 -10.26
N ALA A 52 4.17 -7.40 -9.45
CA ALA A 52 3.35 -8.20 -8.55
C ALA A 52 2.61 -7.31 -7.53
N PHE A 53 3.28 -6.34 -6.91
CA PHE A 53 2.63 -5.41 -5.99
C PHE A 53 1.58 -4.50 -6.67
N TYR A 54 1.72 -4.23 -7.96
CA TYR A 54 0.69 -3.53 -8.72
C TYR A 54 -0.54 -4.42 -8.97
N VAL A 55 -0.32 -5.67 -9.38
CA VAL A 55 -1.40 -6.65 -9.64
C VAL A 55 -2.14 -7.02 -8.36
N PHE A 56 -1.40 -7.29 -7.28
CA PHE A 56 -1.95 -7.64 -5.97
C PHE A 56 -2.26 -6.43 -5.10
N ARG A 57 -2.39 -5.23 -5.70
CA ARG A 57 -2.72 -4.02 -4.93
C ARG A 57 -4.02 -4.22 -4.15
N PRO A 58 -4.05 -3.83 -2.88
CA PRO A 58 -5.27 -3.97 -2.07
C PRO A 58 -6.38 -3.10 -2.65
N THR A 59 -7.61 -3.62 -2.59
CA THR A 59 -8.77 -2.84 -3.02
C THR A 59 -9.01 -1.67 -2.08
N GLU A 60 -9.55 -0.56 -2.60
CA GLU A 60 -9.90 0.61 -1.78
C GLU A 60 -10.85 0.23 -0.63
N LYS A 61 -11.80 -0.69 -0.84
CA LYS A 61 -12.69 -1.21 0.21
C LYS A 61 -11.92 -1.88 1.35
N TYR A 62 -10.91 -2.69 1.02
CA TYR A 62 -10.07 -3.35 2.01
C TYR A 62 -9.24 -2.33 2.80
N MET A 63 -8.60 -1.39 2.10
CA MET A 63 -7.87 -0.27 2.71
C MET A 63 -8.76 0.56 3.65
N SER A 64 -9.97 0.94 3.22
CA SER A 64 -10.93 1.66 4.05
C SER A 64 -11.29 0.89 5.33
N LYS A 65 -11.46 -0.43 5.24
CA LYS A 65 -11.77 -1.28 6.41
C LYS A 65 -10.61 -1.31 7.40
N LEU A 66 -9.36 -1.35 6.91
CA LEU A 66 -8.17 -1.29 7.76
C LEU A 66 -8.05 0.09 8.42
N ILE A 67 -8.25 1.18 7.68
CA ILE A 67 -8.23 2.54 8.23
C ILE A 67 -9.29 2.65 9.34
N LEU A 68 -10.53 2.25 9.09
CA LEU A 68 -11.58 2.27 10.11
C LEU A 68 -11.20 1.43 11.34
N LYS A 69 -10.63 0.23 11.14
CA LYS A 69 -10.22 -0.65 12.24
C LYS A 69 -9.11 -0.06 13.11
N TYR A 70 -8.13 0.61 12.51
CA TYR A 70 -6.94 1.09 13.22
C TYR A 70 -7.03 2.55 13.68
N THR A 71 -7.85 3.37 13.03
CA THR A 71 -7.96 4.81 13.34
C THR A 71 -9.35 5.22 13.82
N GLY A 72 -10.35 4.36 13.68
CA GLY A 72 -11.75 4.67 14.00
C GLY A 72 -12.41 5.64 13.02
N VAL A 73 -11.71 6.06 11.96
CA VAL A 73 -12.23 7.00 10.96
C VAL A 73 -12.86 6.23 9.81
N SER A 74 -14.15 6.46 9.57
CA SER A 74 -14.88 5.89 8.45
C SER A 74 -14.61 6.65 7.16
N LYS A 75 -14.76 5.96 6.02
CA LYS A 75 -14.83 6.61 4.72
C LYS A 75 -16.02 7.61 4.74
N PRO A 76 -15.88 8.84 4.20
CA PRO A 76 -17.02 9.71 3.98
C PRO A 76 -18.14 8.94 3.29
N ALA A 77 -19.39 9.18 3.70
CA ALA A 77 -20.53 8.76 2.90
C ALA A 77 -20.43 9.52 1.57
N GLU A 78 -20.07 8.80 0.51
CA GLU A 78 -20.12 9.32 -0.85
C GLU A 78 -21.59 9.66 -1.09
N GLN A 79 -21.92 10.96 -1.20
CA GLN A 79 -23.12 11.36 -1.92
C GLN A 79 -22.92 10.84 -3.34
N GLU A 80 -23.67 9.80 -3.71
CA GLU A 80 -23.80 9.36 -5.11
C GLU A 80 -24.19 10.52 -6.03
#